data_AF-A0A4Y1Z799-F1
#
_entry.id   AF-A0A4Y1Z799-F1
#
_cell.length_a   1.000
_cell.length_b   1.000
_cell.length_c   1.000
_cell.angle_alpha   90.00
_cell.angle_beta   90.00
_cell.angle_gamma   90.00
#
_symmetry.space_group_name_H-M   'P 1'
#
loop_
_entity.id
_entity.type
_entity.pdbx_description
1 polymer ?
#
loop_
_entity_poly.entity_id
_entity_poly.type
_entity_poly.pdbx_seq_one_letter_code
_entity_poly.pdbx_strand_id
1 'polypeptide(L)' 'MSEQVPINYSTTDQAAYFYYTDDSGQNRVVWFEDVRSLFAKAQLVYDSRIAGIGSWQINFPMAVYPWVFTHFFQIRKV' A
#
# COMPACT_ATOMS: atom_id res chain seq x y z
N MET A 1 -21.87 -13.48 -2.16
CA MET A 1 -20.50 -12.99 -1.99
C MET A 1 -19.73 -13.92 -1.07
N SER A 2 -18.47 -14.26 -1.36
CA SER A 2 -17.61 -14.97 -0.42
C SER A 2 -17.04 -14.02 0.64
N GLU A 3 -17.12 -14.41 1.91
CA GLU A 3 -16.63 -13.61 3.04
C GLU A 3 -15.37 -14.22 3.67
N GLN A 4 -14.68 -13.46 4.52
CA GLN A 4 -13.51 -13.91 5.31
C GLN A 4 -12.38 -14.51 4.46
N VAL A 5 -12.15 -13.94 3.27
CA VAL A 5 -11.09 -14.38 2.35
C VAL A 5 -9.70 -13.94 2.84
N PRO A 6 -8.64 -14.75 2.60
CA PRO A 6 -7.29 -14.40 3.02
C PRO A 6 -6.70 -13.27 2.15
N ILE A 7 -5.99 -12.35 2.80
CA ILE A 7 -5.17 -11.34 2.12
C ILE A 7 -3.81 -11.96 1.78
N ASN A 8 -3.46 -11.94 0.49
CA ASN A 8 -2.17 -12.36 -0.03
C ASN A 8 -1.28 -11.14 -0.32
N TYR A 9 0.00 -11.40 -0.60
CA TYR A 9 0.98 -10.35 -0.94
C TYR A 9 1.86 -10.81 -2.10
N SER A 10 1.91 -10.02 -3.17
CA SER A 10 2.81 -10.26 -4.29
C SER A 10 4.17 -9.67 -3.96
N THR A 11 5.20 -10.51 -3.88
CA THR A 11 6.59 -10.06 -3.68
C THR A 11 7.17 -9.43 -4.95
N THR A 12 6.68 -9.81 -6.13
CA THR A 12 7.11 -9.21 -7.40
C THR A 12 6.56 -7.78 -7.54
N ASP A 13 5.27 -7.59 -7.25
CA ASP A 13 4.59 -6.30 -7.42
C ASP A 13 4.67 -5.40 -6.17
N GLN A 14 5.09 -5.97 -5.03
CA GLN A 14 5.09 -5.32 -3.73
C GLN A 14 3.71 -4.73 -3.37
N ALA A 15 2.64 -5.51 -3.60
CA ALA A 15 1.25 -5.10 -3.38
C ALA A 15 0.40 -6.21 -2.77
N ALA A 16 -0.58 -5.82 -1.96
CA ALA A 16 -1.52 -6.74 -1.34
C ALA A 16 -2.69 -7.01 -2.28
N TYR A 17 -3.22 -8.22 -2.23
CA TYR A 17 -4.39 -8.59 -3.01
C TYR A 17 -5.21 -9.70 -2.35
N PHE A 18 -6.47 -9.82 -2.74
CA PHE A 18 -7.29 -10.97 -2.40
C PHE A 18 -8.27 -11.29 -3.53
N TYR A 19 -8.68 -12.56 -3.59
CA TYR A 19 -9.75 -13.02 -4.47
C TYR A 19 -11.05 -13.15 -3.67
N TYR A 20 -12.17 -12.86 -4.31
CA TYR A 20 -13.50 -13.15 -3.77
C TYR A 20 -14.46 -13.50 -4.90
N THR A 21 -15.53 -14.21 -4.58
CA THR A 21 -16.64 -14.47 -5.49
C THR A 21 -17.76 -13.48 -5.20
N ASP A 22 -18.21 -12.74 -6.22
CA ASP A 22 -19.30 -11.76 -6.08
C ASP A 22 -20.69 -12.41 -6.04
N ASP A 23 -21.74 -11.61 -5.88
CA ASP A 23 -23.13 -12.11 -5.81
C ASP A 23 -23.64 -12.71 -7.13
N SER A 24 -22.98 -12.42 -8.24
CA SER A 24 -23.27 -13.03 -9.54
C SER A 24 -22.50 -14.34 -9.78
N GLY A 25 -21.73 -14.80 -8.79
CA GLY A 25 -20.91 -16.00 -8.90
C GLY A 25 -19.59 -15.81 -9.65
N GLN A 26 -19.19 -14.57 -9.96
CA GLN A 26 -17.94 -14.30 -10.67
C GLN A 26 -16.78 -14.13 -9.70
N ASN A 27 -15.63 -14.71 -10.06
CA ASN A 27 -14.39 -14.49 -9.35
C ASN A 27 -13.82 -13.11 -9.69
N ARG A 28 -13.47 -12.35 -8.65
CA ARG A 28 -12.88 -11.02 -8.71
C ARG A 28 -11.57 -11.00 -7.95
N VAL A 29 -10.72 -10.04 -8.29
CA VAL A 29 -9.50 -9.73 -7.56
C VAL A 29 -9.51 -8.26 -7.16
N VAL A 30 -9.09 -7.97 -5.94
CA VAL A 30 -8.85 -6.60 -5.46
C VAL A 30 -7.36 -6.47 -5.19
N TRP A 31 -6.74 -5.44 -5.77
CA TRP A 31 -5.38 -5.01 -5.47
C TRP A 31 -5.43 -3.73 -4.64
N PHE A 32 -4.62 -3.64 -3.61
CA PHE A 32 -4.63 -2.51 -2.70
C PHE A 32 -3.28 -2.33 -2.00
N GLU A 33 -3.16 -1.22 -1.29
CA GLU A 33 -1.99 -0.86 -0.51
C GLU A 33 -2.17 -1.22 0.96
N ASP A 34 -1.10 -1.69 1.59
CA ASP A 34 -1.02 -1.87 3.03
C ASP A 34 0.32 -1.34 3.58
N VAL A 35 0.61 -1.61 4.85
CA VAL A 35 1.85 -1.15 5.47
C VAL A 35 3.10 -1.72 4.78
N ARG A 36 3.04 -2.95 4.23
CA ARG A 36 4.18 -3.62 3.59
C ARG A 36 4.52 -2.94 2.28
N SER A 37 3.51 -2.69 1.44
CA SER A 37 3.68 -2.00 0.16
C SER A 37 4.11 -0.54 0.33
N LEU A 38 3.59 0.17 1.35
CA LEU A 38 4.06 1.52 1.66
C LEU A 38 5.52 1.53 2.13
N PHE A 39 5.90 0.60 3.00
CA PHE A 39 7.28 0.47 3.49
C PHE A 39 8.25 0.22 2.33
N ALA A 40 7.92 -0.71 1.43
CA ALA A 40 8.73 -1.00 0.25
C ALA A 40 8.92 0.24 -0.66
N LYS A 41 7.86 1.01 -0.90
CA LYS A 41 7.93 2.25 -1.70
C LYS A 41 8.76 3.34 -1.02
N ALA A 42 8.59 3.53 0.29
CA ALA A 42 9.36 4.51 1.05
C ALA A 42 10.85 4.13 1.12
N GLN A 43 11.14 2.83 1.31
CA GLN A 43 12.50 2.30 1.26
C GLN A 43 13.14 2.52 -0.10
N LEU A 44 12.43 2.26 -1.21
CA LEU A 44 12.94 2.50 -2.56
C LEU A 44 13.36 3.97 -2.76
N VAL A 45 12.53 4.91 -2.30
CA VAL A 45 12.83 6.36 -2.37
C VAL A 45 14.08 6.69 -1.55
N TYR A 46 14.20 6.13 -0.34
CA TYR A 46 15.37 6.30 0.52
C TYR A 46 16.66 5.75 -0.12
N ASP A 47 16.65 4.47 -0.49
CA ASP A 47 17.81 3.77 -1.05
C ASP A 47 18.27 4.38 -2.39
N SER A 48 17.30 4.83 -3.20
CA SER A 48 17.57 5.45 -4.51
C SER A 48 17.88 6.95 -4.44
N ARG A 49 17.84 7.57 -3.24
CA ARG A 49 18.03 9.02 -3.03
C ARG A 49 17.10 9.89 -3.90
N ILE A 50 15.87 9.43 -4.11
CA ILE A 50 14.85 10.22 -4.79
C ILE A 50 14.43 11.37 -3.87
N ALA A 51 14.21 12.57 -4.44
CA ALA A 51 14.04 13.80 -3.67
C ALA A 51 12.77 13.84 -2.79
N GLY A 52 11.80 12.95 -3.02
CA GLY A 52 10.59 12.86 -2.21
C GLY A 52 9.58 11.86 -2.73
N ILE A 53 8.47 11.75 -2.01
CA ILE A 53 7.31 10.92 -2.32
C ILE A 53 6.04 11.76 -2.18
N GLY A 54 5.07 11.55 -3.06
CA GLY A 54 3.75 12.20 -3.01
C GLY A 54 2.65 11.17 -2.81
N SER A 55 1.57 11.57 -2.14
CA SER A 55 0.37 10.75 -1.98
C SER A 55 -0.79 11.31 -2.77
N TRP A 56 -1.58 10.42 -3.36
CA TRP A 56 -2.88 10.73 -3.93
C TRP A 56 -3.90 9.72 -3.38
N GLN A 57 -4.99 10.10 -2.71
CA GLN A 57 -5.41 11.44 -2.28
C GLN A 57 -5.26 11.61 -0.77
N ILE A 58 -5.29 12.86 -0.29
CA ILE A 58 -5.11 13.20 1.14
C ILE A 58 -6.14 12.50 2.05
N ASN A 59 -7.36 12.26 1.55
CA ASN A 59 -8.44 11.62 2.32
C ASN A 59 -8.43 10.08 2.25
N PHE A 60 -7.29 9.44 1.98
CA PHE A 60 -7.18 7.99 2.07
C PHE A 60 -6.94 7.54 3.52
N PRO A 61 -7.82 6.71 4.12
CA PRO A 61 -7.74 6.37 5.54
C PRO A 61 -6.67 5.32 5.80
N MET A 62 -5.42 5.76 5.94
CA MET A 62 -4.30 4.90 6.28
C MET A 62 -3.42 5.56 7.35
N ALA A 63 -3.79 5.32 8.61
CA ALA A 63 -3.20 5.96 9.78
C ALA A 63 -1.69 5.73 9.93
N VAL A 64 -1.13 4.72 9.26
CA VAL A 64 0.30 4.39 9.32
C VAL A 64 1.20 5.28 8.46
N TYR A 65 0.63 6.11 7.55
CA TYR A 65 1.42 6.99 6.67
C TYR A 65 2.45 7.85 7.41
N PRO A 66 2.07 8.63 8.43
CA PRO A 66 3.02 9.50 9.12
C PRO A 66 4.18 8.73 9.74
N TRP A 67 3.91 7.55 10.31
CA TRP A 67 4.95 6.73 10.94
C TRP A 67 5.94 6.17 9.91
N VAL A 68 5.47 5.63 8.79
CA VAL A 68 6.37 5.11 7.75
C VAL A 68 7.22 6.24 7.17
N PHE A 69 6.62 7.41 6.90
CA PHE A 69 7.38 8.53 6.35
C PHE A 69 8.42 9.09 7.31
N THR A 70 8.13 9.20 8.61
CA THR A 70 9.13 9.65 9.59
C THR A 70 10.18 8.60 9.92
N HIS A 71 9.92 7.32 9.64
CA HIS A 71 10.92 6.25 9.72
C HIS A 71 12.04 6.42 8.66
N PHE A 72 11.67 6.76 7.42
CA PHE A 72 12.61 6.88 6.31
C PHE A 72 13.13 8.30 6.05
N PHE A 73 12.35 9.33 6.37
CA PHE A 73 12.61 10.70 5.91
C PHE A 73 12.61 11.71 7.05
N GLN A 74 13.52 12.70 6.93
CA GLN A 74 13.38 13.96 7.64
C GLN A 74 12.46 14.88 6.83
N ILE A 75 11.25 15.14 7.33
CA ILE A 75 10.25 15.92 6.61
C ILE A 75 10.64 17.40 6.59
N ARG A 76 10.95 17.91 5.40
CA ARG A 76 11.21 19.34 5.17
C ARG A 76 9.90 20.11 5.14
N LYS A 77 9.79 21.12 6.00
CA LYS A 77 8.74 22.15 5.95
C LYS A 77 9.27 23.35 5.17
N VAL A 78 8.47 23.87 4.25
CA VAL A 78 8.77 25.06 3.43
C VAL A 78 7.76 26.15 3.73
#